data_AF-A0A961RXS3-F1
#
_entry.id   AF-A0A961RXS3-F1
#
_cell.length_a   1.000
_cell.length_b   1.000
_cell.length_c   1.000
_cell.angle_alpha   90.00
_cell.angle_beta   90.00
_cell.angle_gamma   90.00
#
_symmetry.space_group_name_H-M   'P 1'
#
loop_
_entity.id
_entity.type
_entity.pdbx_description
1 polymer ?
#
loop_
_entity_poly.entity_id
_entity_poly.type
_entity_poly.pdbx_seq_one_letter_code
_entity_poly.pdbx_strand_id
1 'polypeptide(L)'
;KTDKEDKTKTAAKTPDYKDPDYRDDSFKGDDDKKAGKLKLAVKVANTDVFVDEQLSFDVTASNACEVQIFYIESDGNVEVIPQEMIGEATLPAGKARTIPDPASGKLVFDTPGSDETLLLFCREGGLGNQRLSAEDAKKLVKKSGETATRGLAIKLFEKAKAEEKAADDKAGGDAKEGGKGTSAIHMVTFNVKARK
;
A
#
# COMPACT_ATOMS: atom_id res chain seq x y z
N LYS A 1 10.37 -71.56 45.85
CA LYS A 1 9.53 -70.74 46.78
C LYS A 1 10.38 -69.53 47.19
N THR A 2 10.03 -68.25 47.16
CA THR A 2 8.88 -67.51 46.58
C THR A 2 9.13 -66.00 46.83
N ASP A 3 8.91 -65.01 45.95
CA ASP A 3 8.75 -64.92 44.48
C ASP A 3 9.02 -63.45 44.02
N LYS A 4 9.52 -63.19 42.80
CA LYS A 4 8.87 -62.47 41.67
C LYS A 4 8.41 -60.99 41.92
N GLU A 5 8.98 -60.07 41.13
CA GLU A 5 8.52 -58.68 40.83
C GLU A 5 8.44 -57.69 42.04
N ASP A 6 8.49 -56.35 41.92
CA ASP A 6 8.04 -55.44 40.85
C ASP A 6 8.88 -54.13 40.74
N LYS A 7 8.75 -53.42 39.60
CA LYS A 7 9.38 -52.12 39.30
C LYS A 7 8.49 -50.93 39.69
N THR A 8 8.72 -50.29 40.84
CA THR A 8 8.05 -49.01 41.16
C THR A 8 8.71 -47.81 40.47
N LYS A 9 8.31 -47.63 39.21
CA LYS A 9 8.52 -46.43 38.38
C LYS A 9 7.92 -45.20 39.06
N THR A 10 8.75 -44.31 39.64
CA THR A 10 8.27 -43.03 40.18
C THR A 10 7.67 -42.19 39.06
N ALA A 11 6.34 -42.10 39.03
CA ALA A 11 5.63 -41.31 38.04
C ALA A 11 5.92 -39.82 38.25
N ALA A 12 6.43 -39.15 37.22
CA ALA A 12 6.44 -37.70 37.19
C ALA A 12 4.99 -37.21 37.26
N LYS A 13 4.66 -36.42 38.28
CA LYS A 13 3.36 -35.74 38.37
C LYS A 13 3.28 -34.76 37.20
N THR A 14 2.30 -34.94 36.32
CA THR A 14 1.85 -33.85 35.43
C THR A 14 1.34 -32.70 36.31
N PRO A 15 1.81 -31.45 36.12
CA PRO A 15 1.29 -30.29 36.83
C PRO A 15 -0.22 -30.14 36.59
N ASP A 16 -0.96 -29.75 37.63
CA ASP A 16 -2.37 -29.38 37.48
C ASP A 16 -2.45 -27.94 36.94
N TYR A 17 -3.29 -27.71 35.93
CA TYR A 17 -3.45 -26.40 35.28
C TYR A 17 -3.94 -25.28 36.22
N LYS A 18 -4.31 -25.60 37.47
CA LYS A 18 -4.77 -24.64 38.48
C LYS A 18 -3.70 -24.18 39.46
N ASP A 19 -2.45 -24.62 39.34
CA ASP A 19 -1.35 -24.07 40.14
C ASP A 19 -1.15 -22.58 39.81
N PRO A 20 -1.12 -21.66 40.81
CA PRO A 20 -0.99 -20.22 40.55
C PRO A 20 0.39 -19.84 39.97
N ASP A 21 1.41 -20.68 40.18
CA ASP A 21 2.73 -20.57 39.54
C ASP A 21 2.78 -21.20 38.14
N TYR A 22 1.71 -21.85 37.66
CA TYR A 22 1.55 -22.30 36.27
C TYR A 22 0.91 -21.21 35.38
N ARG A 23 1.25 -19.94 35.62
CA ARG A 23 1.00 -18.90 34.63
C ARG A 23 2.01 -19.02 33.50
N ASP A 24 1.56 -19.61 32.40
CA ASP A 24 2.29 -19.63 31.14
C ASP A 24 2.42 -18.21 30.58
N ASP A 25 3.52 -17.54 30.94
CA ASP A 25 3.93 -16.23 30.42
C ASP A 25 4.23 -16.23 28.90
N SER A 26 4.05 -17.38 28.21
CA SER A 26 4.15 -17.48 26.75
C SER A 26 3.04 -16.75 26.00
N PHE A 27 1.93 -16.38 26.65
CA PHE A 27 0.89 -15.53 26.03
C PHE A 27 1.16 -14.02 26.18
N LYS A 28 2.40 -13.60 25.87
CA LYS A 28 2.67 -12.21 25.47
C LYS A 28 2.09 -12.03 24.07
N GLY A 29 1.02 -11.23 23.99
CA GLY A 29 0.07 -11.22 22.88
C GLY A 29 0.69 -11.17 21.48
N ASP A 30 0.18 -12.03 20.60
CA ASP A 30 0.41 -12.01 19.15
C ASP A 30 -0.27 -10.81 18.43
N ASP A 31 -0.65 -9.77 19.18
CA ASP A 31 -1.27 -8.54 18.66
C ASP A 31 -0.32 -7.73 17.76
N ASP A 32 1.01 -7.85 17.97
CA ASP A 32 2.04 -7.21 17.14
C ASP A 32 2.39 -7.97 15.84
N LYS A 33 1.75 -9.12 15.55
CA LYS A 33 2.09 -9.98 14.39
C LYS A 33 0.96 -10.20 13.38
N LYS A 34 -0.01 -9.28 13.32
CA LYS A 34 -0.97 -9.18 12.20
C LYS A 34 -1.03 -7.79 11.56
N ALA A 35 0.14 -7.23 11.24
CA ALA A 35 0.26 -6.28 10.14
C ALA A 35 -0.16 -6.99 8.83
N GLY A 36 -1.45 -6.95 8.53
CA GLY A 36 -1.98 -7.47 7.28
C GLY A 36 -1.41 -6.70 6.09
N LYS A 37 -1.37 -7.34 4.91
CA LYS A 37 -0.90 -6.71 3.66
C LYS A 37 -1.44 -5.29 3.54
N LEU A 38 -0.57 -4.33 3.19
CA LEU A 38 -0.97 -2.94 2.99
C LEU A 38 -2.16 -2.88 2.01
N LYS A 39 -3.22 -2.20 2.45
CA LYS A 39 -4.39 -1.86 1.64
C LYS A 39 -4.47 -0.35 1.53
N LEU A 40 -4.84 0.13 0.34
CA LEU A 40 -5.08 1.52 0.04
C LEU A 40 -6.52 1.68 -0.47
N ALA A 41 -7.25 2.61 0.11
CA ALA A 41 -8.61 2.97 -0.27
C ALA A 41 -8.64 4.45 -0.66
N VAL A 42 -9.36 4.76 -1.73
CA VAL A 42 -9.55 6.11 -2.24
C VAL A 42 -11.04 6.34 -2.37
N LYS A 43 -11.51 7.51 -1.93
CA LYS A 43 -12.91 7.93 -2.02
C LYS A 43 -12.97 9.26 -2.77
N VAL A 44 -13.56 9.21 -3.95
CA VAL A 44 -13.86 10.38 -4.79
C VAL A 44 -15.35 10.72 -4.66
N ALA A 45 -15.72 11.98 -4.89
CA ALA A 45 -17.12 12.39 -4.87
C ALA A 45 -17.90 11.90 -6.11
N ASN A 46 -17.26 11.93 -7.28
CA ASN A 46 -17.80 11.52 -8.56
C ASN A 46 -16.65 11.15 -9.51
N THR A 47 -16.91 10.29 -10.49
CA THR A 47 -16.00 9.91 -11.58
C THR A 47 -16.42 10.51 -12.93
N ASP A 48 -17.68 10.91 -13.08
CA ASP A 48 -18.22 11.61 -14.26
C ASP A 48 -18.27 13.11 -13.98
N VAL A 49 -17.15 13.80 -14.25
CA VAL A 49 -16.89 15.19 -13.86
C VAL A 49 -16.96 16.14 -15.06
N PHE A 50 -16.96 17.44 -14.81
CA PHE A 50 -16.89 18.48 -15.84
C PHE A 50 -15.59 19.28 -15.77
N VAL A 51 -15.23 19.91 -16.89
CA VAL A 51 -14.23 20.99 -16.93
C VAL A 51 -14.61 22.08 -15.92
N ASP A 52 -13.59 22.70 -15.33
CA ASP A 52 -13.62 23.64 -14.19
C ASP A 52 -14.07 23.03 -12.84
N GLU A 53 -14.36 21.74 -12.76
CA GLU A 53 -14.61 21.07 -11.47
C GLU A 53 -13.30 20.77 -10.73
N GLN A 54 -13.35 20.86 -9.40
CA GLN A 54 -12.21 20.59 -8.52
C GLN A 54 -12.15 19.11 -8.16
N LEU A 55 -11.01 18.47 -8.40
CA LEU A 55 -10.72 17.13 -7.89
C LEU A 55 -10.32 17.22 -6.42
N SER A 56 -11.13 16.58 -5.56
CA SER A 56 -10.84 16.36 -4.14
C SER A 56 -11.20 14.93 -3.77
N PHE A 57 -10.33 14.25 -3.03
CA PHE A 57 -10.52 12.84 -2.67
C PHE A 57 -9.89 12.50 -1.32
N ASP A 58 -10.49 11.54 -0.61
CA ASP A 58 -9.95 11.02 0.66
C ASP A 58 -9.14 9.76 0.41
N VAL A 59 -7.92 9.69 0.94
CA VAL A 59 -7.04 8.50 0.91
C VAL A 59 -6.91 7.92 2.30
N THR A 60 -7.07 6.60 2.44
CA THR A 60 -6.84 5.87 3.70
C THR A 60 -6.02 4.62 3.45
N ALA A 61 -5.01 4.36 4.30
CA ALA A 61 -4.21 3.14 4.26
C ALA A 61 -4.39 2.29 5.52
N SER A 62 -4.21 0.96 5.41
CA SER A 62 -4.29 0.06 6.57
C SER A 62 -3.12 0.20 7.54
N ASN A 63 -1.93 0.50 7.01
CA ASN A 63 -0.68 0.68 7.76
C ASN A 63 -0.04 2.01 7.32
N ALA A 64 0.92 2.52 8.09
CA ALA A 64 1.59 3.78 7.76
C ALA A 64 2.51 3.62 6.53
N CYS A 65 2.36 4.47 5.51
CA CYS A 65 3.10 4.36 4.27
C CYS A 65 3.38 5.73 3.64
N GLU A 66 4.48 5.87 2.89
CA GLU A 66 4.72 7.04 2.04
C GLU A 66 3.93 6.88 0.74
N VAL A 67 3.23 7.93 0.32
CA VAL A 67 2.33 7.91 -0.83
C VAL A 67 2.83 8.79 -1.97
N GLN A 68 2.75 8.29 -3.20
CA GLN A 68 3.00 9.00 -4.45
C GLN A 68 1.73 8.93 -5.30
N ILE A 69 1.36 10.05 -5.93
CA ILE A 69 0.12 10.16 -6.70
C ILE A 69 0.43 10.71 -8.08
N PHE A 70 -0.21 10.11 -9.08
CA PHE A 70 -0.13 10.49 -10.48
C PHE A 70 -1.55 10.70 -11.01
N TYR A 71 -1.70 11.65 -11.92
CA TYR A 71 -2.85 11.76 -12.80
C TYR A 71 -2.39 11.44 -14.23
N ILE A 72 -3.07 10.52 -14.90
CA ILE A 72 -2.75 10.09 -16.26
C ILE A 72 -3.91 10.53 -17.16
N GLU A 73 -3.65 11.47 -18.04
CA GLU A 73 -4.63 12.05 -18.97
C GLU A 73 -4.95 11.10 -20.13
N SER A 74 -6.02 11.41 -20.85
CA SER A 74 -6.53 10.60 -21.97
C SER A 74 -5.59 10.51 -23.18
N ASP A 75 -4.71 11.49 -23.40
CA ASP A 75 -3.61 11.44 -24.37
C ASP A 75 -2.37 10.66 -23.83
N GLY A 76 -2.40 10.34 -22.55
CA GLY A 76 -1.33 9.69 -21.79
C GLY A 76 -0.26 10.64 -21.27
N ASN A 77 -0.46 11.96 -21.22
CA ASN A 77 0.31 12.82 -20.34
C ASN A 77 0.22 12.31 -18.88
N VAL A 78 1.24 12.61 -18.07
CA VAL A 78 1.34 12.09 -16.70
C VAL A 78 1.78 13.21 -15.76
N GLU A 79 0.80 13.79 -15.06
CA GLU A 79 1.03 14.78 -14.02
C GLU A 79 1.37 14.08 -12.70
N VAL A 80 2.45 14.52 -12.06
CA VAL A 80 2.87 14.05 -10.73
C VAL A 80 2.35 15.03 -9.70
N ILE A 81 1.43 14.59 -8.83
CA ILE A 81 0.89 15.47 -7.80
C ILE A 81 2.01 15.79 -6.79
N PRO A 82 2.37 17.07 -6.58
CA PRO A 82 3.52 17.43 -5.75
C PRO A 82 3.26 17.13 -4.28
N GLN A 83 4.34 16.84 -3.54
CA GLN A 83 4.26 16.49 -2.12
C GLN A 83 3.55 17.57 -1.28
N GLU A 84 3.74 18.84 -1.64
CA GLU A 84 3.09 19.99 -0.99
C GLU A 84 1.55 19.93 -1.08
N MET A 85 1.01 19.35 -2.16
CA MET A 85 -0.43 19.12 -2.31
C MET A 85 -0.93 17.83 -1.64
N ILE A 86 -0.04 16.87 -1.38
CA ILE A 86 -0.32 15.62 -0.65
C ILE A 86 -0.25 15.83 0.88
N GLY A 87 0.41 16.89 1.34
CA GLY A 87 0.69 17.16 2.75
C GLY A 87 1.92 16.39 3.25
N GLU A 88 1.86 15.84 4.46
CA GLU A 88 3.00 15.11 5.05
C GLU A 88 3.39 13.86 4.23
N ALA A 89 4.69 13.57 4.11
CA ALA A 89 5.20 12.46 3.29
C ALA A 89 4.60 11.09 3.68
N THR A 90 4.40 10.83 4.97
CA THR A 90 3.77 9.59 5.46
C THR A 90 2.28 9.77 5.66
N LEU A 91 1.46 8.89 5.08
CA LEU A 91 0.05 8.72 5.41
C LEU A 91 -0.07 7.82 6.66
N PRO A 92 -0.65 8.29 7.78
CA PRO A 92 -0.81 7.48 8.98
C PRO A 92 -1.85 6.36 8.81
N ALA A 93 -1.61 5.22 9.49
CA ALA A 93 -2.49 4.06 9.48
C ALA A 93 -3.93 4.40 9.93
N GLY A 94 -4.93 3.92 9.19
CA GLY A 94 -6.35 4.00 9.54
C GLY A 94 -6.98 5.39 9.49
N LYS A 95 -6.22 6.44 9.17
CA LYS A 95 -6.73 7.82 9.08
C LYS A 95 -6.91 8.22 7.61
N ALA A 96 -8.04 8.84 7.32
CA ALA A 96 -8.27 9.48 6.04
C ALA A 96 -7.48 10.80 5.95
N ARG A 97 -6.91 11.08 4.77
CA ARG A 97 -6.40 12.40 4.39
C ARG A 97 -7.09 12.86 3.12
N THR A 98 -7.68 14.05 3.14
CA THR A 98 -8.21 14.71 1.95
C THR A 98 -7.05 15.32 1.15
N ILE A 99 -7.06 15.12 -0.17
CA ILE A 99 -6.07 15.62 -1.13
C ILE A 99 -6.83 16.33 -2.27
N PRO A 100 -6.40 17.52 -2.72
CA PRO A 100 -5.23 18.27 -2.23
C PRO A 100 -5.43 18.85 -0.82
N ASP A 101 -4.31 19.14 -0.13
CA ASP A 101 -4.34 19.88 1.13
C ASP A 101 -4.98 21.27 0.88
N PRO A 102 -6.02 21.69 1.65
CA PRO A 102 -6.72 22.95 1.41
C PRO A 102 -5.86 24.22 1.44
N ALA A 103 -4.68 24.19 2.07
CA ALA A 103 -3.73 25.31 2.09
C ALA A 103 -2.75 25.30 0.92
N SER A 104 -2.63 24.17 0.19
CA SER A 104 -1.63 23.97 -0.87
C SER A 104 -2.06 24.47 -2.25
N GLY A 105 -3.37 24.48 -2.54
CA GLY A 105 -3.91 24.77 -3.86
C GLY A 105 -5.11 23.91 -4.21
N LYS A 106 -5.33 23.71 -5.51
CA LYS A 106 -6.49 23.00 -6.07
C LYS A 106 -6.06 22.18 -7.28
N LEU A 107 -6.61 20.97 -7.40
CA LEU A 107 -6.61 20.22 -8.65
C LEU A 107 -7.91 20.54 -9.38
N VAL A 108 -7.84 20.86 -10.66
CA VAL A 108 -8.98 21.26 -11.49
C VAL A 108 -8.88 20.52 -12.82
N PHE A 109 -9.98 19.99 -13.32
CA PHE A 109 -10.03 19.42 -14.67
C PHE A 109 -10.14 20.57 -15.69
N ASP A 110 -9.14 20.75 -16.55
CA ASP A 110 -9.08 21.85 -17.52
C ASP A 110 -9.52 21.45 -18.94
N THR A 111 -9.37 20.16 -19.28
CA THR A 111 -9.54 19.62 -20.64
C THR A 111 -10.54 18.45 -20.63
N PRO A 112 -11.47 18.36 -21.60
CA PRO A 112 -12.34 17.18 -21.72
C PRO A 112 -11.54 15.93 -22.14
N GLY A 113 -11.79 14.80 -21.48
CA GLY A 113 -11.07 13.55 -21.68
C GLY A 113 -11.83 12.34 -21.15
N SER A 114 -11.55 11.15 -21.68
CA SER A 114 -12.16 9.88 -21.26
C SER A 114 -11.12 8.90 -20.76
N ASP A 115 -11.50 8.06 -19.80
CA ASP A 115 -10.65 7.04 -19.19
C ASP A 115 -9.38 7.56 -18.48
N GLU A 116 -9.42 8.83 -18.02
CA GLU A 116 -8.32 9.46 -17.29
C GLU A 116 -8.15 8.80 -15.92
N THR A 117 -6.91 8.59 -15.46
CA THR A 117 -6.65 7.70 -14.32
C THR A 117 -5.83 8.38 -13.23
N LEU A 118 -6.42 8.50 -12.05
CA LEU A 118 -5.72 8.84 -10.82
C LEU A 118 -5.09 7.57 -10.23
N LEU A 119 -3.76 7.46 -10.24
CA LEU A 119 -3.00 6.35 -9.70
C LEU A 119 -2.32 6.75 -8.39
N LEU A 120 -2.57 5.99 -7.33
CA LEU A 120 -1.91 6.15 -6.03
C LEU A 120 -1.07 4.92 -5.72
N PHE A 121 0.18 5.14 -5.35
CA PHE A 121 1.12 4.13 -4.91
C PHE A 121 1.55 4.44 -3.47
N CYS A 122 1.35 3.49 -2.54
CA CYS A 122 1.77 3.63 -1.16
C CYS A 122 2.70 2.50 -0.75
N ARG A 123 3.75 2.80 0.01
CA ARG A 123 4.77 1.83 0.47
C ARG A 123 5.14 2.03 1.94
N GLU A 124 5.11 0.94 2.70
CA GLU A 124 5.57 0.92 4.10
C GLU A 124 7.09 1.14 4.18
N GLY A 125 7.55 1.92 5.15
CA GLY A 125 8.98 2.22 5.33
C GLY A 125 9.57 3.24 4.34
N GLY A 126 8.72 3.91 3.55
CA GLY A 126 9.13 4.93 2.58
C GLY A 126 9.27 4.39 1.15
N LEU A 127 9.22 5.31 0.18
CA LEU A 127 9.33 5.00 -1.25
C LEU A 127 10.79 4.84 -1.68
N GLY A 128 11.69 5.75 -1.28
CA GLY A 128 13.12 5.70 -1.62
C GLY A 128 13.40 5.38 -3.10
N ASN A 129 14.27 4.39 -3.35
CA ASN A 129 14.62 3.90 -4.70
C ASN A 129 13.50 3.08 -5.39
N GLN A 130 12.30 3.06 -4.81
CA GLN A 130 11.10 2.41 -5.32
C GLN A 130 9.98 3.40 -5.62
N ARG A 131 10.24 4.72 -5.56
CA ARG A 131 9.41 5.73 -6.24
C ARG A 131 9.20 5.31 -7.70
N LEU A 132 7.96 5.48 -8.19
CA LEU A 132 7.62 5.23 -9.58
C LEU A 132 8.09 6.41 -10.45
N SER A 133 8.53 6.11 -11.67
CA SER A 133 8.62 7.12 -12.72
C SER A 133 7.24 7.37 -13.34
N ALA A 134 7.09 8.49 -14.05
CA ALA A 134 5.89 8.77 -14.85
C ALA A 134 5.66 7.68 -15.93
N GLU A 135 6.74 7.16 -16.53
CA GLU A 135 6.66 6.06 -17.50
C GLU A 135 6.17 4.76 -16.87
N ASP A 136 6.57 4.45 -15.63
CA ASP A 136 6.12 3.25 -14.94
C ASP A 136 4.67 3.37 -14.48
N ALA A 137 4.23 4.55 -14.06
CA ALA A 137 2.81 4.83 -13.84
C ALA A 137 1.99 4.59 -15.12
N LYS A 138 2.45 5.11 -16.27
CA LYS A 138 1.82 4.90 -17.58
C LYS A 138 1.81 3.42 -18.00
N LYS A 139 2.90 2.67 -17.77
CA LYS A 139 2.97 1.21 -17.99
C LYS A 139 1.98 0.45 -17.09
N LEU A 140 1.84 0.85 -15.82
CA LEU A 140 0.94 0.24 -14.84
C LEU A 140 -0.53 0.43 -15.24
N VAL A 141 -0.94 1.64 -15.62
CA VAL A 141 -2.31 1.90 -16.12
C VAL A 141 -2.60 1.06 -17.37
N LYS A 142 -1.71 1.10 -18.38
CA LYS A 142 -1.85 0.30 -19.61
C LYS A 142 -1.93 -1.21 -19.36
N LYS A 143 -1.20 -1.72 -18.37
CA LYS A 143 -1.20 -3.15 -17.99
C LYS A 143 -2.40 -3.53 -17.12
N SER A 144 -3.04 -2.58 -16.45
CA SER A 144 -4.23 -2.81 -15.63
C SER A 144 -5.42 -3.25 -16.49
N GLY A 145 -5.64 -2.61 -17.64
CA GLY A 145 -6.69 -2.98 -18.60
C GLY A 145 -8.14 -2.83 -18.09
N GLU A 146 -8.34 -2.40 -16.85
CA GLU A 146 -9.62 -2.24 -16.18
C GLU A 146 -9.89 -0.76 -15.87
N THR A 147 -11.14 -0.33 -16.11
CA THR A 147 -11.73 0.84 -15.45
C THR A 147 -11.75 0.60 -13.95
N ALA A 148 -10.96 1.38 -13.22
CA ALA A 148 -10.42 0.91 -11.95
C ALA A 148 -11.43 0.98 -10.79
N THR A 149 -11.82 -0.19 -10.27
CA THR A 149 -12.69 -0.30 -9.07
C THR A 149 -12.23 -1.34 -8.04
N ARG A 150 -11.08 -2.00 -8.24
CA ARG A 150 -10.50 -2.94 -7.26
C ARG A 150 -9.00 -2.75 -7.10
N GLY A 151 -8.56 -2.60 -5.85
CA GLY A 151 -7.15 -2.45 -5.51
C GLY A 151 -6.31 -3.64 -5.97
N LEU A 152 -5.44 -3.41 -6.94
CA LEU A 152 -4.48 -4.38 -7.46
C LEU A 152 -3.43 -4.69 -6.39
N ALA A 153 -3.76 -5.67 -5.53
CA ALA A 153 -2.86 -6.18 -4.49
C ALA A 153 -1.57 -6.73 -5.15
N ILE A 154 -0.47 -6.00 -4.95
CA ILE A 154 0.71 -6.07 -5.78
C ILE A 154 1.42 -7.43 -5.68
N LYS A 155 1.25 -8.27 -6.72
CA LYS A 155 2.24 -9.28 -7.15
C LYS A 155 3.03 -8.84 -8.40
N LEU A 156 2.79 -7.62 -8.88
CA LEU A 156 3.30 -7.12 -10.15
C LEU A 156 4.62 -6.34 -10.03
N PHE A 157 4.83 -5.60 -8.93
CA PHE A 157 6.00 -4.73 -8.80
C PHE A 157 7.30 -5.46 -8.47
N GLU A 158 7.23 -6.58 -7.72
CA GLU A 158 8.39 -7.45 -7.49
C GLU A 158 8.93 -8.07 -8.79
N LYS A 159 8.04 -8.37 -9.75
CA LYS A 159 8.46 -8.90 -11.06
C LYS A 159 9.07 -7.83 -11.95
N ALA A 160 8.45 -6.65 -12.07
CA ALA A 160 8.99 -5.55 -12.87
C ALA A 160 10.42 -5.19 -12.42
N LYS A 161 10.67 -5.05 -11.11
CA LYS A 161 12.01 -4.79 -10.56
C LYS A 161 12.99 -5.96 -10.74
N ALA A 162 12.52 -7.22 -10.84
CA ALA A 162 13.39 -8.36 -11.13
C ALA A 162 13.80 -8.43 -12.61
N GLU A 163 12.89 -8.05 -13.52
CA GLU A 163 13.15 -7.94 -14.96
C GLU A 163 14.10 -6.77 -15.27
N GLU A 164 13.98 -5.65 -14.54
CA GLU A 164 14.91 -4.50 -14.63
C GLU A 164 16.28 -4.79 -14.01
N LYS A 165 16.33 -5.45 -12.83
CA LYS A 165 17.62 -5.84 -12.22
C LYS A 165 18.42 -6.82 -13.05
N ALA A 166 17.76 -7.66 -13.86
CA ALA A 166 18.45 -8.54 -14.81
C ALA A 166 19.18 -7.78 -15.95
N ALA A 167 18.92 -6.47 -16.12
CA ALA A 167 19.58 -5.62 -17.10
C ALA A 167 20.69 -4.72 -16.53
N ASP A 168 20.72 -4.47 -15.21
CA ASP A 168 21.56 -3.43 -14.58
C ASP A 168 22.66 -3.98 -13.64
N ASP A 169 23.04 -5.26 -13.77
CA ASP A 169 24.06 -5.93 -12.95
C ASP A 169 25.52 -5.49 -13.28
N LYS A 170 25.73 -4.19 -13.55
CA LYS A 170 27.01 -3.54 -13.86
C LYS A 170 27.19 -2.11 -13.31
N ALA A 171 26.50 -1.73 -12.24
CA ALA A 171 26.85 -0.52 -11.47
C ALA A 171 26.74 -0.77 -9.96
N GLY A 172 27.89 -0.84 -9.27
CA GLY A 172 27.93 -0.98 -7.82
C GLY A 172 27.59 0.31 -7.09
N GLY A 173 26.84 0.22 -6.00
CA GLY A 173 26.55 1.34 -5.10
C GLY A 173 25.76 0.91 -3.87
N ASP A 174 26.35 1.10 -2.68
CA ASP A 174 25.77 0.76 -1.37
C ASP A 174 24.53 1.60 -1.01
N ALA A 175 23.39 1.27 -1.61
CA ALA A 175 22.08 1.74 -1.18
C ALA A 175 21.59 0.91 0.02
N LYS A 176 21.74 1.48 1.23
CA LYS A 176 21.34 0.89 2.51
C LYS A 176 19.90 0.36 2.45
N GLU A 177 19.70 -0.92 2.82
CA GLU A 177 18.44 -1.66 2.66
C GLU A 177 17.19 -0.89 3.13
N GLY A 178 16.37 -0.46 2.17
CA GLY A 178 14.97 -0.13 2.45
C GLY A 178 14.25 -1.42 2.84
N GLY A 179 13.71 -1.46 4.07
CA GLY A 179 13.18 -2.67 4.68
C GLY A 179 12.05 -3.37 3.89
N LYS A 180 11.70 -4.58 4.34
CA LYS A 180 10.65 -5.45 3.77
C LYS A 180 9.22 -4.90 4.01
N GLY A 181 8.97 -3.64 3.67
CA GLY A 181 7.65 -3.03 3.64
C GLY A 181 6.84 -3.53 2.45
N THR A 182 5.55 -3.80 2.67
CA THR A 182 4.61 -4.10 1.60
C THR A 182 4.17 -2.82 0.90
N SER A 183 3.55 -2.98 -0.28
CA SER A 183 3.10 -1.84 -1.09
C SER A 183 1.73 -2.11 -1.70
N ALA A 184 1.00 -1.03 -1.99
CA ALA A 184 -0.36 -1.05 -2.50
C ALA A 184 -0.52 -0.03 -3.61
N ILE A 185 -1.23 -0.41 -4.68
CA ILE A 185 -1.67 0.49 -5.74
C ILE A 185 -3.19 0.57 -5.68
N HIS A 186 -3.71 1.78 -5.81
CA HIS A 186 -5.11 2.06 -6.09
C HIS A 186 -5.18 2.92 -7.34
N MET A 187 -6.18 2.69 -8.17
CA MET A 187 -6.46 3.50 -9.36
C MET A 187 -7.94 3.91 -9.31
N VAL A 188 -8.26 5.10 -9.81
CA VAL A 188 -9.63 5.57 -10.03
C VAL A 188 -9.70 6.17 -11.43
N THR A 189 -10.69 5.75 -12.22
CA THR A 189 -10.89 6.24 -13.59
C THR A 189 -11.96 7.34 -13.62
N PHE A 190 -11.73 8.40 -14.40
CA PHE A 190 -12.57 9.57 -14.58
C PHE A 190 -12.99 9.76 -16.04
N ASN A 191 -14.14 10.39 -16.24
CA ASN A 191 -14.62 10.87 -17.53
C ASN A 191 -14.94 12.36 -17.40
N VAL A 192 -14.10 13.20 -17.99
CA VAL A 192 -14.17 14.66 -17.94
C VAL A 192 -14.95 15.19 -19.15
N LYS A 193 -16.05 15.91 -18.89
CA LYS A 193 -16.95 16.44 -19.92
C LYS A 193 -16.83 17.95 -20.04
N ALA A 194 -16.93 18.46 -21.27
CA ALA A 194 -17.11 19.89 -21.46
C ALA A 194 -18.41 20.37 -20.77
N ARG A 195 -18.37 21.56 -20.15
CA ARG A 195 -19.60 22.26 -19.75
C ARG A 195 -20.39 22.65 -21.01
N LYS A 196 -21.72 22.59 -20.91
CA LYS A 196 -22.67 23.02 -21.95
C LYS A 196 -23.22 24.41 -21.62
#